data_AF-A0A925V892-F1
#
_entry.id   AF-A0A925V892-F1
#
_cell.length_a   1.000
_cell.length_b   1.000
_cell.length_c   1.000
_cell.angle_alpha   90.00
_cell.angle_beta   90.00
_cell.angle_gamma   90.00
#
_symmetry.space_group_name_H-M   'P 1'
#
loop_
_entity.id
_entity.type
_entity.pdbx_description
1 polymer ?
#
loop_
_entity_poly.entity_id
_entity_poly.type
_entity_poly.pdbx_seq_one_letter_code
_entity_poly.pdbx_strand_id
1 'polypeptide(L)'
;MLVALLLAACNQDSGAESAGSDSGSSSDATLDSATAPSSTSASTATDPDDSGGGPDLPPANEPPIAMFEATPSSGVAPLSVMFDASASSDPDGEIVSYEWNFSDAVDAVPTRSRDYVDVGCHPVELTVTDDDGATASAETTIVVAQGVAELPAMATVDLAPLPSAVLPRDLGTNEGTASFHGTVASQGYTHVLAEVLVGEMVDSTISAPLCGAAPVEFAIDVPIPAELTAFDVRLSLIGGEQPQEIYRVADLVAGDLYLIQGQSNAAASIQNGDANVDQGPFVRSFGTNSTDGNASANDVAWRMAEGNAGGGQAAVGQWGLHMGAELSAIHGVPIGILNGALGGQPIGYFQRNDAVPDDPATNYGRLLTRMRTAGIDHSLRAILWYQGESDGGGFQAHHDGFLALLADWTEDYPGFERVYVTQLRAGCGGDLIGTQEVQRQLADDIPTISVMSTTGLDAHDGCHYAYEGGYRQLGDRYVALLGRDLYGDMPATDVAPPNPESAQLGNGGTEVVITMRNAESSLSFAEGAHVDFRIEGVAVAVTGGSASGNEVTLTLASDATGATGVTYLGHIGAGPWILNENGVGLLAFGNLPLSP
;
A
#
# COMPACT_ATOMS: atom_id res chain seq x y z
N MET A 1 -14.95 -31.51 13.66
CA MET A 1 -16.11 -31.10 14.46
C MET A 1 -16.86 -30.10 13.59
N LEU A 2 -18.04 -30.50 13.10
CA LEU A 2 -18.94 -29.71 12.25
C LEU A 2 -19.30 -28.37 12.91
N VAL A 3 -19.29 -27.26 12.17
CA VAL A 3 -20.51 -26.55 11.69
C VAL A 3 -20.11 -25.66 10.51
N ALA A 4 -20.74 -25.88 9.36
CA ALA A 4 -20.82 -24.99 8.21
C ALA A 4 -22.31 -24.86 7.85
N LEU A 5 -22.82 -23.65 7.61
CA LEU A 5 -24.05 -23.32 6.85
C LEU A 5 -24.12 -21.79 6.74
N LEU A 6 -23.86 -21.15 5.59
CA LEU A 6 -24.74 -20.89 4.43
C LEU A 6 -26.06 -20.19 4.75
N LEU A 7 -26.28 -19.02 4.11
CA LEU A 7 -27.45 -18.77 3.26
C LEU A 7 -27.27 -17.49 2.41
N ALA A 8 -27.12 -17.70 1.11
CA ALA A 8 -27.42 -16.74 0.05
C ALA A 8 -28.53 -17.35 -0.84
N ALA A 9 -29.39 -16.47 -1.36
CA ALA A 9 -30.20 -16.54 -2.60
C ALA A 9 -31.68 -16.20 -2.41
N CYS A 10 -32.15 -15.14 -3.09
CA CYS A 10 -33.12 -15.20 -4.20
C CYS A 10 -33.66 -13.79 -4.55
N ASN A 11 -33.38 -13.27 -5.75
CA ASN A 11 -34.33 -13.33 -6.88
C ASN A 11 -33.75 -12.69 -8.16
N GLN A 12 -33.73 -13.48 -9.24
CA GLN A 12 -33.93 -13.00 -10.61
C GLN A 12 -35.45 -12.98 -10.88
N ASP A 13 -36.07 -12.47 -11.94
CA ASP A 13 -35.71 -12.10 -13.30
C ASP A 13 -36.93 -11.35 -13.88
N SER A 14 -36.76 -10.44 -14.84
CA SER A 14 -37.69 -10.27 -15.97
C SER A 14 -37.09 -9.31 -17.00
N GLY A 15 -36.65 -9.88 -18.12
CA GLY A 15 -36.27 -9.13 -19.32
C GLY A 15 -37.47 -8.75 -20.21
N ALA A 16 -37.25 -7.76 -21.08
CA ALA A 16 -37.84 -7.71 -22.41
C ALA A 16 -37.04 -6.74 -23.32
N GLU A 17 -36.78 -7.21 -24.54
CA GLU A 17 -36.03 -6.59 -25.63
C GLU A 17 -36.75 -5.36 -26.24
N SER A 18 -36.00 -4.41 -26.84
CA SER A 18 -35.89 -4.28 -28.31
C SER A 18 -35.21 -2.97 -28.75
N ALA A 19 -34.71 -3.03 -29.99
CA ALA A 19 -33.82 -2.13 -30.71
C ALA A 19 -34.28 -0.67 -30.94
N GLY A 20 -33.29 0.20 -31.18
CA GLY A 20 -33.50 1.51 -31.81
C GLY A 20 -32.21 2.31 -31.97
N SER A 21 -31.55 2.14 -33.11
CA SER A 21 -30.46 2.99 -33.61
C SER A 21 -30.95 4.42 -33.89
N ASP A 22 -30.19 5.46 -33.53
CA ASP A 22 -29.90 6.52 -34.50
C ASP A 22 -28.62 7.30 -34.16
N SER A 23 -28.03 7.76 -35.25
CA SER A 23 -26.75 8.44 -35.44
C SER A 23 -26.83 9.96 -35.25
N GLY A 24 -25.69 10.60 -34.97
CA GLY A 24 -25.56 12.06 -35.09
C GLY A 24 -24.36 12.65 -34.37
N SER A 25 -23.39 13.13 -35.12
CA SER A 25 -22.08 13.62 -34.68
C SER A 25 -22.01 15.12 -34.41
N SER A 26 -20.89 15.50 -33.79
CA SER A 26 -20.14 16.77 -33.93
C SER A 26 -20.71 17.98 -33.18
N SER A 27 -19.94 18.90 -32.62
CA SER A 27 -18.49 19.04 -32.44
C SER A 27 -18.29 20.35 -31.65
N ASP A 28 -17.16 20.38 -30.97
CA ASP A 28 -16.28 21.54 -30.80
C ASP A 28 -16.39 22.42 -29.56
N ALA A 29 -15.20 22.72 -29.06
CA ALA A 29 -14.86 23.35 -27.80
C ALA A 29 -14.83 24.89 -27.92
N THR A 30 -14.88 25.59 -26.79
CA THR A 30 -13.73 26.36 -26.25
C THR A 30 -14.12 27.19 -25.02
N LEU A 31 -13.18 27.19 -24.06
CA LEU A 31 -13.09 28.02 -22.86
C LEU A 31 -12.65 29.45 -23.19
N ASP A 32 -13.09 30.46 -22.44
CA ASP A 32 -12.21 31.38 -21.68
C ASP A 32 -13.05 32.33 -20.78
N SER A 33 -12.36 33.19 -20.05
CA SER A 33 -12.50 33.46 -18.61
C SER A 33 -13.01 34.87 -18.22
N ALA A 34 -13.24 34.98 -16.91
CA ALA A 34 -12.84 36.09 -16.03
C ALA A 34 -13.74 37.34 -15.84
N THR A 35 -14.13 37.49 -14.56
CA THR A 35 -14.13 38.70 -13.71
C THR A 35 -15.14 39.84 -13.90
N ALA A 36 -15.90 40.09 -12.82
CA ALA A 36 -16.58 41.34 -12.45
C ALA A 36 -15.55 42.43 -12.00
N PRO A 37 -15.88 43.75 -11.85
CA PRO A 37 -16.87 44.22 -10.87
C PRO A 37 -17.65 45.56 -11.12
N SER A 38 -18.75 45.70 -10.40
CA SER A 38 -19.33 46.88 -9.69
C SER A 38 -19.55 48.28 -10.34
N SER A 39 -20.84 48.66 -10.31
CA SER A 39 -21.41 49.89 -9.68
C SER A 39 -21.76 51.16 -10.49
N THR A 40 -22.91 51.71 -10.09
CA THR A 40 -23.43 53.10 -10.14
C THR A 40 -24.43 53.51 -11.23
N SER A 41 -25.34 54.35 -10.75
CA SER A 41 -26.73 54.58 -11.15
C SER A 41 -26.92 55.83 -12.01
N ALA A 42 -27.91 55.84 -12.91
CA ALA A 42 -28.67 57.06 -13.25
C ALA A 42 -29.98 56.71 -13.97
N SER A 43 -31.07 57.33 -13.52
CA SER A 43 -32.41 57.26 -14.10
C SER A 43 -32.62 58.39 -15.12
N THR A 44 -33.29 58.10 -16.23
CA THR A 44 -34.26 58.99 -16.90
C THR A 44 -35.23 58.15 -17.72
N ALA A 45 -36.52 58.32 -17.47
CA ALA A 45 -37.63 57.63 -18.13
C ALA A 45 -38.11 58.37 -19.39
N THR A 46 -38.49 57.62 -20.43
CA THR A 46 -39.66 57.88 -21.30
C THR A 46 -40.14 56.56 -21.94
N ASP A 47 -41.40 56.25 -21.64
CA ASP A 47 -42.32 55.14 -22.00
C ASP A 47 -42.74 55.13 -23.51
N PRO A 48 -43.56 54.19 -24.06
CA PRO A 48 -43.84 52.75 -23.80
C PRO A 48 -43.65 51.86 -25.07
N ASP A 49 -43.85 50.55 -24.88
CA ASP A 49 -44.34 49.57 -25.90
C ASP A 49 -43.28 48.83 -26.76
N ASP A 50 -42.71 47.76 -26.19
CA ASP A 50 -42.51 46.50 -26.93
C ASP A 50 -42.64 45.31 -25.98
N SER A 51 -43.80 44.66 -26.07
CA SER A 51 -44.19 43.45 -25.35
C SER A 51 -43.38 42.25 -25.83
N GLY A 52 -42.39 41.87 -25.02
CA GLY A 52 -41.60 40.64 -25.17
C GLY A 52 -41.13 40.07 -23.85
N GLY A 53 -41.94 40.15 -22.79
CA GLY A 53 -41.70 39.44 -21.53
C GLY A 53 -41.97 37.94 -21.73
N GLY A 54 -40.92 37.16 -21.98
CA GLY A 54 -40.95 35.73 -21.65
C GLY A 54 -41.26 35.60 -20.15
N PRO A 55 -41.95 34.53 -19.71
CA PRO A 55 -42.21 34.36 -18.29
C PRO A 55 -40.85 34.31 -17.59
N ASP A 56 -40.60 35.31 -16.74
CA ASP A 56 -39.56 35.23 -15.73
C ASP A 56 -39.93 34.00 -14.90
N LEU A 57 -39.22 32.89 -15.11
CA LEU A 57 -39.47 31.68 -14.35
C LEU A 57 -39.23 32.04 -12.88
N PRO A 58 -40.12 31.65 -11.95
CA PRO A 58 -39.83 31.85 -10.54
C PRO A 58 -38.45 31.26 -10.23
N PRO A 59 -37.68 31.88 -9.30
CA PRO A 59 -36.42 31.30 -8.86
C PRO A 59 -36.65 29.83 -8.49
N ALA A 60 -35.70 28.97 -8.87
CA ALA A 60 -35.80 27.55 -8.56
C ALA A 60 -35.61 27.36 -7.05
N ASN A 61 -36.52 26.61 -6.42
CA ASN A 61 -36.48 26.31 -4.99
C ASN A 61 -35.13 25.66 -4.59
N GLU A 62 -34.52 26.15 -3.51
CA GLU A 62 -33.40 25.52 -2.83
C GLU A 62 -33.93 24.57 -1.74
N PRO A 63 -33.41 23.33 -1.60
CA PRO A 63 -33.94 22.41 -0.59
C PRO A 63 -33.61 22.90 0.83
N PRO A 64 -34.46 22.56 1.82
CA PRO A 64 -34.25 23.00 3.20
C PRO A 64 -33.04 22.29 3.83
N ILE A 65 -32.59 22.82 4.96
CA ILE A 65 -31.55 22.24 5.80
C ILE A 65 -32.20 21.74 7.10
N ALA A 66 -32.24 20.41 7.27
CA ALA A 66 -32.70 19.77 8.50
C ALA A 66 -31.60 19.78 9.57
N MET A 67 -31.91 20.26 10.77
CA MET A 67 -31.00 20.23 11.91
C MET A 67 -31.79 20.18 13.22
N PHE A 68 -31.33 19.35 14.16
CA PHE A 68 -31.87 19.32 15.51
C PHE A 68 -30.85 18.93 16.57
N GLU A 69 -31.16 19.28 17.82
CA GLU A 69 -30.43 18.85 19.01
C GLU A 69 -31.29 17.90 19.86
N ALA A 70 -30.64 16.91 20.50
CA ALA A 70 -31.26 16.02 21.48
C ALA A 70 -30.53 16.12 22.82
N THR A 71 -31.23 16.51 23.88
CA THR A 71 -30.62 16.81 25.19
C THR A 71 -31.32 16.11 26.36
N PRO A 72 -30.59 15.24 27.11
CA PRO A 72 -29.31 14.62 26.76
C PRO A 72 -29.47 13.59 25.62
N SER A 73 -28.39 13.34 24.86
CA SER A 73 -28.38 12.31 23.80
C SER A 73 -28.10 10.90 24.32
N SER A 74 -27.72 10.76 25.59
CA SER A 74 -27.52 9.47 26.23
C SER A 74 -27.67 9.55 27.75
N GLY A 75 -27.90 8.40 28.39
CA GLY A 75 -28.04 8.34 29.84
C GLY A 75 -28.63 7.01 30.32
N VAL A 76 -29.14 7.00 31.55
CA VAL A 76 -29.67 5.80 32.20
C VAL A 76 -31.21 5.79 32.14
N ALA A 77 -31.81 4.61 31.97
CA ALA A 77 -33.26 4.48 31.97
C ALA A 77 -33.88 4.77 33.37
N PRO A 78 -35.04 5.45 33.44
CA PRO A 78 -35.71 6.16 32.35
C PRO A 78 -34.97 7.46 31.99
N LEU A 79 -34.78 7.70 30.69
CA LEU A 79 -34.12 8.89 30.15
C LEU A 79 -35.12 9.83 29.51
N SER A 80 -35.28 11.04 30.06
CA SER A 80 -36.09 12.09 29.45
C SER A 80 -35.23 12.95 28.53
N VAL A 81 -35.58 13.00 27.25
CA VAL A 81 -34.84 13.71 26.19
C VAL A 81 -35.71 14.83 25.61
N MET A 82 -35.13 16.01 25.46
CA MET A 82 -35.71 17.12 24.71
C MET A 82 -35.08 17.18 23.32
N PHE A 83 -35.93 17.16 22.30
CA PHE A 83 -35.59 17.35 20.89
C PHE A 83 -35.98 18.76 20.47
N ASP A 84 -35.06 19.49 19.84
CA ASP A 84 -35.27 20.85 19.34
C ASP A 84 -34.75 20.99 17.90
N ALA A 85 -35.67 21.14 16.95
CA ALA A 85 -35.40 21.31 15.53
C ALA A 85 -35.38 22.78 15.08
N SER A 86 -35.41 23.75 16.00
CA SER A 86 -35.49 25.17 15.68
C SER A 86 -34.29 25.72 14.89
N ALA A 87 -33.19 24.96 14.79
CA ALA A 87 -32.03 25.26 13.96
C ALA A 87 -32.21 24.88 12.48
N SER A 88 -33.30 24.20 12.11
CA SER A 88 -33.63 23.92 10.71
C SER A 88 -33.99 25.21 9.97
N SER A 89 -33.61 25.31 8.70
CA SER A 89 -33.77 26.54 7.92
C SER A 89 -33.98 26.25 6.45
N ASP A 90 -34.62 27.17 5.75
CA ASP A 90 -34.76 27.16 4.31
C ASP A 90 -34.04 28.38 3.69
N PRO A 91 -33.12 28.22 2.72
CA PRO A 91 -32.32 29.32 2.20
C PRO A 91 -33.10 30.42 1.46
N ASP A 92 -34.18 30.05 0.78
CA ASP A 92 -35.00 30.93 -0.07
C ASP A 92 -36.47 31.04 0.37
N GLY A 93 -36.92 30.25 1.34
CA GLY A 93 -38.27 30.29 1.89
C GLY A 93 -38.37 30.06 3.41
N GLU A 94 -39.41 29.34 3.83
CA GLU A 94 -39.68 28.98 5.23
C GLU A 94 -40.02 27.49 5.39
N ILE A 95 -39.59 26.89 6.51
CA ILE A 95 -40.00 25.52 6.87
C ILE A 95 -41.48 25.51 7.28
N VAL A 96 -42.31 24.77 6.55
CA VAL A 96 -43.76 24.66 6.80
C VAL A 96 -44.16 23.41 7.58
N SER A 97 -43.33 22.36 7.61
CA SER A 97 -43.58 21.18 8.44
C SER A 97 -42.31 20.52 8.98
N TYR A 98 -42.48 19.92 10.16
CA TYR A 98 -41.51 19.06 10.83
C TYR A 98 -42.19 17.70 10.99
N GLU A 99 -41.48 16.61 10.74
CA GLU A 99 -41.95 15.25 10.95
C GLU A 99 -40.86 14.46 11.66
N TRP A 100 -41.09 14.12 12.92
CA TRP A 100 -40.23 13.24 13.68
C TRP A 100 -40.62 11.81 13.47
N ASN A 101 -39.68 10.95 13.12
CA ASN A 101 -39.83 9.51 13.08
C ASN A 101 -39.09 8.91 14.27
N PHE A 102 -39.83 8.63 15.34
CA PHE A 102 -39.37 7.82 16.46
C PHE A 102 -39.70 6.35 16.21
N SER A 103 -38.95 5.43 16.82
CA SER A 103 -39.17 3.98 16.67
C SER A 103 -40.59 3.48 17.01
N ASP A 104 -41.38 4.27 17.72
CA ASP A 104 -42.74 3.98 18.20
C ASP A 104 -43.81 5.03 17.82
N ALA A 105 -43.44 6.18 17.24
CA ALA A 105 -44.37 7.28 16.98
C ALA A 105 -43.88 8.26 15.91
N VAL A 106 -44.82 8.93 15.24
CA VAL A 106 -44.57 10.10 14.38
C VAL A 106 -45.16 11.35 15.02
N ASP A 107 -44.45 12.48 14.97
CA ASP A 107 -44.93 13.76 15.53
C ASP A 107 -44.58 14.95 14.62
N ALA A 108 -45.35 16.05 14.71
CA ALA A 108 -45.25 17.18 13.78
C ALA A 108 -45.11 18.55 14.46
N VAL A 109 -44.18 18.65 15.42
CA VAL A 109 -43.87 19.88 16.15
C VAL A 109 -42.36 20.15 16.16
N PRO A 110 -41.91 21.42 16.17
CA PRO A 110 -40.49 21.77 16.11
C PRO A 110 -39.71 21.37 17.38
N THR A 111 -40.39 21.23 18.53
CA THR A 111 -39.77 20.79 19.79
C THR A 111 -40.59 19.67 20.42
N ARG A 112 -39.94 18.61 20.90
CA ARG A 112 -40.61 17.46 21.50
C ARG A 112 -39.83 16.88 22.67
N SER A 113 -40.53 16.51 23.76
CA SER A 113 -39.93 15.75 24.85
C SER A 113 -40.41 14.29 24.84
N ARG A 114 -39.49 13.35 25.06
CA ARG A 114 -39.77 11.91 25.12
C ARG A 114 -39.04 11.23 26.27
N ASP A 115 -39.69 10.24 26.86
CA ASP A 115 -39.10 9.39 27.89
C ASP A 115 -38.77 8.01 27.29
N TYR A 116 -37.50 7.62 27.40
CA TYR A 116 -37.02 6.32 27.00
C TYR A 116 -36.85 5.43 28.23
N VAL A 117 -37.70 4.40 28.33
CA VAL A 117 -37.67 3.43 29.44
C VAL A 117 -36.90 2.15 29.09
N ASP A 118 -36.80 1.86 27.80
CA ASP A 118 -36.13 0.66 27.29
C ASP A 118 -34.64 0.94 27.03
N VAL A 119 -33.81 0.01 27.45
CA VAL A 119 -32.35 0.05 27.28
C VAL A 119 -32.02 -0.25 25.82
N GLY A 120 -31.03 0.45 25.26
CA GLY A 120 -30.56 0.25 23.89
C GLY A 120 -30.37 1.55 23.12
N CYS A 121 -30.17 1.41 21.82
CA CYS A 121 -30.04 2.51 20.88
C CYS A 121 -31.39 2.78 20.21
N HIS A 122 -31.82 4.03 20.26
CA HIS A 122 -33.09 4.49 19.70
C HIS A 122 -32.80 5.51 18.60
N PRO A 123 -32.84 5.12 17.32
CA PRO A 123 -32.66 6.06 16.22
C PRO A 123 -33.85 7.03 16.16
N VAL A 124 -33.55 8.28 15.84
CA VAL A 124 -34.52 9.37 15.67
C VAL A 124 -34.17 10.11 14.39
N GLU A 125 -35.15 10.20 13.49
CA GLU A 125 -35.05 10.98 12.25
C GLU A 125 -36.01 12.18 12.34
N LEU A 126 -35.56 13.33 11.86
CA LEU A 126 -36.38 14.49 11.58
C LEU A 126 -36.40 14.70 10.08
N THR A 127 -37.59 14.81 9.48
CA THR A 127 -37.80 15.33 8.14
C THR A 127 -38.43 16.72 8.22
N VAL A 128 -37.89 17.69 7.50
CA VAL A 128 -38.49 19.03 7.35
C VAL A 128 -38.95 19.25 5.92
N THR A 129 -39.98 20.07 5.73
CA THR A 129 -40.50 20.46 4.41
C THR A 129 -40.59 21.97 4.31
N ASP A 130 -40.14 22.54 3.20
CA ASP A 130 -40.23 23.98 2.89
C ASP A 130 -41.61 24.37 2.30
N ASP A 131 -41.83 25.66 2.07
CA ASP A 131 -43.08 26.21 1.51
C ASP A 131 -43.30 25.89 0.02
N ASP A 132 -42.27 25.40 -0.67
CA ASP A 132 -42.30 24.94 -2.06
C ASP A 132 -42.40 23.40 -2.20
N GLY A 133 -42.39 22.68 -1.08
CA GLY A 133 -42.59 21.23 -0.95
C GLY A 133 -41.34 20.35 -1.03
N ALA A 134 -40.11 20.90 -1.05
CA ALA A 134 -38.91 20.08 -0.94
C ALA A 134 -38.62 19.68 0.51
N THR A 135 -37.85 18.60 0.69
CA THR A 135 -37.61 17.99 2.00
C THR A 135 -36.15 17.68 2.26
N ALA A 136 -35.75 17.72 3.53
CA ALA A 136 -34.46 17.25 4.01
C ALA A 136 -34.63 16.48 5.33
N SER A 137 -33.72 15.55 5.60
CA SER A 137 -33.71 14.76 6.83
C SER A 137 -32.41 14.95 7.64
N ALA A 138 -32.53 14.82 8.95
CA ALA A 138 -31.40 14.69 9.89
C ALA A 138 -31.66 13.51 10.84
N GLU A 139 -30.60 12.83 11.27
CA GLU A 139 -30.70 11.64 12.15
C GLU A 139 -29.79 11.75 13.38
N THR A 140 -30.21 11.17 14.50
CA THR A 140 -29.38 10.93 15.67
C THR A 140 -29.77 9.63 16.37
N THR A 141 -28.92 9.11 17.24
CA THR A 141 -29.24 7.92 18.07
C THR A 141 -29.21 8.29 19.54
N ILE A 142 -30.30 8.01 20.26
CA ILE A 142 -30.34 8.12 21.72
C ILE A 142 -29.87 6.82 22.34
N VAL A 143 -28.87 6.88 23.22
CA VAL A 143 -28.30 5.69 23.85
C VAL A 143 -28.70 5.60 25.30
N VAL A 144 -29.47 4.57 25.64
CA VAL A 144 -30.05 4.37 26.97
C VAL A 144 -29.42 3.16 27.62
N ALA A 145 -28.71 3.38 28.73
CA ALA A 145 -28.07 2.34 29.52
C ALA A 145 -28.98 1.84 30.65
N GLN A 146 -28.74 0.61 31.10
CA GLN A 146 -29.36 0.06 32.30
C GLN A 146 -28.61 0.53 33.55
N GLY A 147 -29.33 0.98 34.58
CA GLY A 147 -28.74 1.23 35.90
C GLY A 147 -27.68 2.34 35.92
N VAL A 148 -27.13 2.62 37.11
CA VAL A 148 -26.00 3.55 37.26
C VAL A 148 -24.68 2.86 36.92
N ALA A 149 -23.68 3.62 36.48
CA ALA A 149 -22.36 3.09 36.10
C ALA A 149 -21.72 2.30 37.25
N GLU A 150 -21.42 1.03 37.01
CA GLU A 150 -20.75 0.17 37.98
C GLU A 150 -19.25 0.45 38.02
N LEU A 151 -18.67 0.57 39.22
CA LEU A 151 -17.25 0.87 39.44
C LEU A 151 -16.57 -0.20 40.30
N PRO A 152 -15.43 -0.78 39.87
CA PRO A 152 -14.78 -0.56 38.57
C PRO A 152 -15.58 -1.18 37.41
N ALA A 153 -15.44 -0.62 36.21
CA ALA A 153 -16.00 -1.21 35.01
C ALA A 153 -15.39 -2.58 34.73
N MET A 154 -16.23 -3.56 34.37
CA MET A 154 -15.78 -4.86 33.85
C MET A 154 -15.99 -4.90 32.35
N ALA A 155 -14.89 -4.98 31.60
CA ALA A 155 -14.90 -5.15 30.15
C ALA A 155 -13.73 -6.03 29.70
N THR A 156 -13.87 -6.67 28.54
CA THR A 156 -12.81 -7.37 27.80
C THR A 156 -12.55 -6.65 26.48
N VAL A 157 -11.32 -6.77 25.98
CA VAL A 157 -10.94 -6.41 24.61
C VAL A 157 -10.32 -7.64 24.01
N ASP A 158 -11.07 -8.28 23.11
CA ASP A 158 -10.76 -9.60 22.55
C ASP A 158 -10.02 -9.49 21.22
N LEU A 159 -10.15 -8.34 20.54
CA LEU A 159 -9.37 -7.94 19.37
C LEU A 159 -8.80 -6.54 19.59
N ALA A 160 -7.50 -6.38 19.37
CA ALA A 160 -6.80 -5.10 19.35
C ALA A 160 -5.52 -5.22 18.51
N PRO A 161 -4.99 -4.12 17.96
CA PRO A 161 -3.65 -4.12 17.39
C PRO A 161 -2.59 -4.48 18.43
N LEU A 162 -1.49 -5.07 17.98
CA LEU A 162 -0.33 -5.28 18.84
C LEU A 162 0.38 -3.93 19.10
N PRO A 163 1.03 -3.77 20.27
CA PRO A 163 1.90 -2.62 20.51
C PRO A 163 2.97 -2.49 19.43
N SER A 164 3.34 -1.25 19.12
CA SER A 164 4.32 -0.92 18.07
C SER A 164 3.95 -1.39 16.66
N ALA A 165 2.69 -1.77 16.39
CA ALA A 165 2.30 -2.23 15.07
C ALA A 165 2.43 -1.15 13.99
N VAL A 166 2.81 -1.59 12.78
CA VAL A 166 2.63 -0.83 11.55
C VAL A 166 1.29 -1.26 10.97
N LEU A 167 0.28 -0.41 11.13
CA LEU A 167 -1.03 -0.59 10.54
C LEU A 167 -0.92 -0.34 9.03
N PRO A 168 -1.50 -1.20 8.17
CA PRO A 168 -1.47 -0.96 6.74
C PRO A 168 -2.12 0.37 6.38
N ARG A 169 -1.43 1.18 5.59
CA ARG A 169 -1.94 2.45 5.09
C ARG A 169 -2.92 2.25 3.94
N ASP A 170 -4.10 2.84 4.05
CA ASP A 170 -5.01 3.07 2.94
C ASP A 170 -4.51 4.26 2.11
N LEU A 171 -4.31 4.06 0.81
CA LEU A 171 -3.74 5.08 -0.08
C LEU A 171 -4.73 6.22 -0.40
N GLY A 172 -6.03 5.98 -0.25
CA GLY A 172 -7.08 6.97 -0.51
C GLY A 172 -7.32 7.91 0.66
N THR A 173 -7.27 7.38 1.90
CA THR A 173 -7.43 8.20 3.12
C THR A 173 -6.10 8.67 3.71
N ASN A 174 -4.99 8.00 3.39
CA ASN A 174 -3.68 8.18 4.02
C ASN A 174 -3.69 7.87 5.53
N GLU A 175 -4.46 6.86 5.93
CA GLU A 175 -4.61 6.41 7.31
C GLU A 175 -4.49 4.87 7.38
N GLY A 176 -4.11 4.34 8.53
CA GLY A 176 -4.31 2.93 8.87
C GLY A 176 -5.43 2.79 9.89
N THR A 177 -5.98 1.59 10.04
CA THR A 177 -7.12 1.36 10.95
C THR A 177 -6.71 0.50 12.15
N ALA A 178 -6.90 1.03 13.35
CA ALA A 178 -6.80 0.29 14.60
C ALA A 178 -8.19 -0.24 15.01
N SER A 179 -8.44 -1.53 14.80
CA SER A 179 -9.73 -2.16 15.11
C SER A 179 -9.76 -2.79 16.50
N PHE A 180 -10.83 -2.52 17.26
CA PHE A 180 -11.02 -3.06 18.61
C PHE A 180 -12.40 -3.68 18.77
N HIS A 181 -12.45 -4.94 19.22
CA HIS A 181 -13.69 -5.62 19.59
C HIS A 181 -13.63 -6.13 21.03
N GLY A 182 -14.76 -6.16 21.73
CA GLY A 182 -14.85 -6.78 23.03
C GLY A 182 -16.22 -6.69 23.68
N THR A 183 -16.30 -7.08 24.95
CA THR A 183 -17.56 -7.13 25.71
C THR A 183 -17.49 -6.19 26.92
N VAL A 184 -18.54 -5.41 27.15
CA VAL A 184 -18.77 -4.67 28.40
C VAL A 184 -19.76 -5.47 29.26
N ALA A 185 -19.29 -6.00 30.39
CA ALA A 185 -20.09 -6.77 31.34
C ALA A 185 -20.80 -5.90 32.40
N SER A 186 -20.34 -4.66 32.57
CA SER A 186 -20.89 -3.72 33.55
C SER A 186 -22.03 -2.86 33.00
N GLN A 187 -22.99 -2.56 33.86
CA GLN A 187 -24.12 -1.67 33.57
C GLN A 187 -23.76 -0.18 33.68
N GLY A 188 -24.64 0.67 33.16
CA GLY A 188 -24.60 2.13 33.28
C GLY A 188 -23.61 2.86 32.36
N TYR A 189 -23.10 2.18 31.35
CA TYR A 189 -22.26 2.75 30.29
C TYR A 189 -23.02 2.87 28.98
N THR A 190 -22.77 3.94 28.24
CA THR A 190 -23.49 4.29 27.02
C THR A 190 -22.60 4.19 25.78
N HIS A 191 -21.29 4.42 25.91
CA HIS A 191 -20.37 4.41 24.77
C HIS A 191 -19.02 3.82 25.17
N VAL A 192 -18.30 3.30 24.17
CA VAL A 192 -16.85 3.18 24.19
C VAL A 192 -16.28 4.39 23.48
N LEU A 193 -15.39 5.12 24.14
CA LEU A 193 -14.62 6.23 23.59
C LEU A 193 -13.20 5.75 23.32
N ALA A 194 -12.75 5.87 22.08
CA ALA A 194 -11.35 5.82 21.70
C ALA A 194 -10.78 7.23 21.65
N GLU A 195 -9.69 7.46 22.36
CA GLU A 195 -8.85 8.66 22.24
C GLU A 195 -7.55 8.26 21.56
N VAL A 196 -7.22 8.91 20.44
CA VAL A 196 -5.90 8.82 19.79
C VAL A 196 -5.01 9.87 20.42
N LEU A 197 -3.84 9.47 20.92
CA LEU A 197 -2.94 10.36 21.66
C LEU A 197 -1.56 10.47 21.02
N VAL A 198 -1.01 11.69 21.05
CA VAL A 198 0.41 11.97 20.80
C VAL A 198 1.06 12.36 22.12
N GLY A 199 1.79 11.41 22.70
CA GLY A 199 2.20 11.50 24.10
C GLY A 199 0.97 11.49 25.02
N GLU A 200 0.75 12.56 25.77
CA GLU A 200 -0.38 12.71 26.69
C GLU A 200 -1.53 13.57 26.13
N MET A 201 -1.34 14.15 24.93
CA MET A 201 -2.34 15.02 24.31
C MET A 201 -3.27 14.19 23.44
N VAL A 202 -4.58 14.42 23.58
CA VAL A 202 -5.58 13.85 22.69
C VAL A 202 -5.51 14.58 21.35
N ASP A 203 -5.23 13.83 20.30
CA ASP A 203 -5.20 14.29 18.92
C ASP A 203 -6.61 14.22 18.30
N SER A 204 -7.26 13.07 18.43
CA SER A 204 -8.62 12.84 17.94
C SER A 204 -9.38 11.85 18.81
N THR A 205 -10.69 11.78 18.62
CA THR A 205 -11.58 10.87 19.35
C THR A 205 -12.61 10.24 18.44
N ILE A 206 -12.89 8.95 18.64
CA ILE A 206 -14.00 8.24 18.02
C ILE A 206 -14.80 7.55 19.13
N SER A 207 -16.12 7.47 18.98
CA SER A 207 -16.97 6.75 19.94
C SER A 207 -17.92 5.79 19.24
N ALA A 208 -18.15 4.63 19.87
CA ALA A 208 -19.14 3.65 19.45
C ALA A 208 -20.21 3.50 20.55
N PRO A 209 -21.52 3.51 20.19
CA PRO A 209 -22.59 3.36 21.17
C PRO A 209 -22.70 1.90 21.66
N LEU A 210 -23.10 1.73 22.92
CA LEU A 210 -23.40 0.44 23.53
C LEU A 210 -24.90 0.17 23.46
N CYS A 211 -25.32 -0.54 22.41
CA CYS A 211 -26.73 -0.78 22.10
C CYS A 211 -27.28 -2.03 22.82
N GLY A 212 -27.41 -2.00 24.15
CA GLY A 212 -28.05 -3.09 24.88
C GLY A 212 -27.80 -3.07 26.38
N ALA A 213 -28.47 -4.00 27.08
CA ALA A 213 -28.17 -4.27 28.48
C ALA A 213 -26.89 -5.10 28.59
N ALA A 214 -26.08 -4.83 29.61
CA ALA A 214 -24.88 -5.62 29.86
C ALA A 214 -25.23 -7.10 30.15
N PRO A 215 -24.45 -8.09 29.65
CA PRO A 215 -23.26 -7.90 28.83
C PRO A 215 -23.58 -7.46 27.39
N VAL A 216 -22.83 -6.50 26.87
CA VAL A 216 -23.01 -5.91 25.54
C VAL A 216 -21.68 -5.89 24.79
N GLU A 217 -21.70 -6.33 23.53
CA GLU A 217 -20.54 -6.31 22.64
C GLU A 217 -20.31 -4.91 22.07
N PHE A 218 -19.06 -4.58 21.78
CA PHE A 218 -18.69 -3.38 21.02
C PHE A 218 -17.67 -3.72 19.94
N ALA A 219 -17.70 -2.92 18.87
CA ALA A 219 -16.68 -2.86 17.83
C ALA A 219 -16.43 -1.38 17.51
N ILE A 220 -15.16 -1.00 17.40
CA ILE A 220 -14.76 0.37 17.06
C ILE A 220 -13.50 0.33 16.20
N ASP A 221 -13.57 0.98 15.05
CA ASP A 221 -12.44 1.20 14.14
C ASP A 221 -11.92 2.63 14.34
N VAL A 222 -10.62 2.74 14.60
CA VAL A 222 -9.97 4.00 14.94
C VAL A 222 -8.96 4.34 13.84
N PRO A 223 -9.20 5.36 13.01
CA PRO A 223 -8.23 5.83 12.02
C PRO A 223 -6.96 6.37 12.69
N ILE A 224 -5.81 6.00 12.15
CA ILE A 224 -4.48 6.42 12.57
C ILE A 224 -3.78 7.06 11.36
N PRO A 225 -3.43 8.35 11.41
CA PRO A 225 -2.75 9.02 10.32
C PRO A 225 -1.43 8.36 9.93
N ALA A 226 -1.17 8.21 8.62
CA ALA A 226 0.10 7.72 8.11
C ALA A 226 1.12 8.86 7.99
N GLU A 227 1.75 9.16 9.11
CA GLU A 227 2.81 10.16 9.25
C GLU A 227 3.91 9.67 10.19
N LEU A 228 5.04 10.39 10.26
CA LEU A 228 6.16 10.07 11.17
C LEU A 228 5.86 10.48 12.62
N THR A 229 4.72 10.02 13.14
CA THR A 229 4.24 10.18 14.50
C THR A 229 3.78 8.81 15.03
N ALA A 230 4.16 8.49 16.27
CA ALA A 230 3.65 7.31 16.96
C ALA A 230 2.45 7.70 17.83
N PHE A 231 1.38 6.93 17.73
CA PHE A 231 0.11 7.19 18.39
C PHE A 231 -0.22 6.12 19.43
N ASP A 232 -0.71 6.53 20.59
CA ASP A 232 -1.38 5.65 21.53
C ASP A 232 -2.89 5.67 21.25
N VAL A 233 -3.58 4.57 21.53
CA VAL A 233 -5.05 4.55 21.56
C VAL A 233 -5.49 4.10 22.94
N ARG A 234 -6.25 4.98 23.63
CA ARG A 234 -6.91 4.67 24.90
C ARG A 234 -8.38 4.41 24.64
N LEU A 235 -8.88 3.27 25.10
CA LEU A 235 -10.32 2.98 25.18
C LEU A 235 -10.84 3.25 26.58
N SER A 236 -11.90 4.03 26.68
CA SER A 236 -12.62 4.31 27.92
C SER A 236 -14.11 4.07 27.77
N LEU A 237 -14.78 3.61 28.83
CA LEU A 237 -16.24 3.57 28.87
C LEU A 237 -16.81 4.89 29.36
N ILE A 238 -17.84 5.37 28.68
CA ILE A 238 -18.54 6.61 29.00
C ILE A 238 -19.83 6.32 29.74
N GLY A 239 -19.88 6.77 30.99
CA GLY A 239 -20.98 6.63 31.93
C GLY A 239 -20.55 7.17 33.30
N GLY A 240 -21.50 7.45 34.20
CA GLY A 240 -21.18 7.96 35.53
C GLY A 240 -20.53 9.35 35.53
N GLU A 241 -19.71 9.66 36.53
CA GLU A 241 -19.06 10.98 36.69
C GLU A 241 -17.76 11.15 35.89
N GLN A 242 -17.05 10.05 35.58
CA GLN A 242 -15.76 10.07 34.90
C GLN A 242 -15.59 8.86 33.96
N PRO A 243 -14.98 9.04 32.77
CA PRO A 243 -14.61 7.93 31.90
C PRO A 243 -13.79 6.86 32.63
N GLN A 244 -14.04 5.59 32.33
CA GLN A 244 -13.28 4.46 32.87
C GLN A 244 -12.39 3.85 31.80
N GLU A 245 -11.07 4.03 31.88
CA GLU A 245 -10.11 3.38 30.97
C GLU A 245 -10.23 1.86 31.10
N ILE A 246 -10.44 1.18 29.97
CA ILE A 246 -10.54 -0.29 29.90
C ILE A 246 -9.40 -0.92 29.11
N TYR A 247 -8.74 -0.16 28.24
CA TYR A 247 -7.65 -0.66 27.41
C TYR A 247 -6.77 0.46 26.90
N ARG A 248 -5.50 0.15 26.67
CA ARG A 248 -4.55 1.03 25.98
C ARG A 248 -3.58 0.20 25.15
N VAL A 249 -3.41 0.58 23.89
CA VAL A 249 -2.30 0.14 23.04
C VAL A 249 -1.43 1.34 22.72
N ALA A 250 -0.13 1.13 22.70
CA ALA A 250 0.84 2.21 22.54
C ALA A 250 1.66 2.06 21.28
N ASP A 251 2.23 3.19 20.86
CA ASP A 251 3.24 3.29 19.81
C ASP A 251 2.78 2.77 18.44
N LEU A 252 1.50 2.93 18.08
CA LEU A 252 1.00 2.57 16.76
C LEU A 252 1.48 3.56 15.70
N VAL A 253 1.74 3.05 14.50
CA VAL A 253 2.02 3.87 13.31
C VAL A 253 1.23 3.30 12.13
N ALA A 254 0.85 4.12 11.17
CA ALA A 254 0.27 3.65 9.91
C ALA A 254 1.26 3.82 8.77
N GLY A 255 1.45 2.81 7.92
CA GLY A 255 2.56 2.81 6.98
C GLY A 255 2.46 1.79 5.85
N ASP A 256 3.46 1.85 4.97
CA ASP A 256 3.59 0.99 3.81
C ASP A 256 4.38 -0.29 4.14
N LEU A 257 3.97 -1.43 3.57
CA LEU A 257 4.45 -2.76 3.94
C LEU A 257 5.17 -3.46 2.79
N TYR A 258 6.34 -4.04 3.08
CA TYR A 258 7.16 -4.75 2.09
C TYR A 258 7.60 -6.12 2.58
N LEU A 259 7.69 -7.05 1.64
CA LEU A 259 8.28 -8.37 1.87
C LEU A 259 9.61 -8.49 1.14
N ILE A 260 10.65 -8.96 1.84
CA ILE A 260 11.94 -9.36 1.25
C ILE A 260 12.05 -10.88 1.36
N GLN A 261 12.41 -11.55 0.28
CA GLN A 261 12.68 -12.98 0.28
C GLN A 261 13.81 -13.36 -0.68
N GLY A 262 14.43 -14.50 -0.43
CA GLY A 262 15.52 -15.03 -1.25
C GLY A 262 16.65 -15.58 -0.38
N GLN A 263 17.89 -15.47 -0.84
CA GLN A 263 19.03 -16.07 -0.15
C GLN A 263 19.94 -15.05 0.54
N SER A 264 21.25 -15.31 0.63
CA SER A 264 22.19 -14.54 1.46
C SER A 264 22.22 -13.06 1.11
N ASN A 265 22.10 -12.70 -0.18
CA ASN A 265 22.08 -11.30 -0.60
C ASN A 265 20.72 -10.62 -0.36
N ALA A 266 19.61 -11.37 -0.24
CA ALA A 266 18.33 -10.86 0.27
C ALA A 266 18.35 -10.69 1.80
N ALA A 267 18.94 -11.66 2.51
CA ALA A 267 19.08 -11.61 3.98
C ALA A 267 20.05 -10.51 4.41
N ALA A 268 21.10 -10.28 3.60
CA ALA A 268 22.07 -9.19 3.72
C ALA A 268 22.55 -8.96 5.15
N SER A 269 22.96 -10.03 5.83
CA SER A 269 23.67 -9.93 7.10
C SER A 269 24.95 -9.12 6.93
N ILE A 270 25.41 -8.50 8.03
CA ILE A 270 26.63 -7.71 8.05
C ILE A 270 27.83 -8.48 7.47
N GLN A 271 28.42 -7.91 6.42
CA GLN A 271 29.70 -8.35 5.86
C GLN A 271 30.80 -7.34 6.14
N ASN A 272 30.50 -6.05 5.96
CA ASN A 272 31.36 -4.92 6.30
C ASN A 272 30.52 -3.63 6.33
N GLY A 273 30.86 -2.68 7.21
CA GLY A 273 30.06 -1.48 7.48
C GLY A 273 28.88 -1.76 8.40
N ASP A 274 28.05 -0.74 8.64
CA ASP A 274 26.98 -0.75 9.63
C ASP A 274 25.74 -0.07 9.05
N ALA A 275 24.69 -0.85 8.79
CA ALA A 275 23.41 -0.31 8.31
C ALA A 275 22.54 0.21 9.46
N ASN A 276 22.82 -0.16 10.71
CA ASN A 276 22.03 0.30 11.86
C ASN A 276 22.22 1.79 12.16
N VAL A 277 23.13 2.47 11.47
CA VAL A 277 23.17 3.93 11.42
C VAL A 277 21.85 4.53 10.91
N ASP A 278 21.08 3.78 10.13
CA ASP A 278 19.77 4.16 9.59
C ASP A 278 18.59 3.69 10.46
N GLN A 279 18.85 3.04 11.61
CA GLN A 279 17.78 2.60 12.50
C GLN A 279 16.97 3.79 13.03
N GLY A 280 15.65 3.65 12.99
CA GLY A 280 14.73 4.64 13.51
C GLY A 280 13.38 4.02 13.87
N PRO A 281 12.56 4.72 14.68
CA PRO A 281 11.30 4.18 15.19
C PRO A 281 10.24 3.93 14.11
N PHE A 282 10.43 4.45 12.89
CA PHE A 282 9.47 4.38 11.80
C PHE A 282 9.79 3.31 10.74
N VAL A 283 10.86 2.53 10.92
CA VAL A 283 11.10 1.31 10.15
C VAL A 283 11.00 0.13 11.10
N ARG A 284 10.00 -0.72 10.90
CA ARG A 284 9.68 -1.81 11.82
C ARG A 284 9.59 -3.15 11.12
N SER A 285 9.74 -4.21 11.90
CA SER A 285 9.57 -5.58 11.46
C SER A 285 8.87 -6.41 12.53
N PHE A 286 8.29 -7.52 12.12
CA PHE A 286 7.49 -8.38 12.98
C PHE A 286 8.12 -9.76 13.20
N GLY A 287 8.22 -10.15 14.46
CA GLY A 287 8.69 -11.46 14.90
C GLY A 287 10.16 -11.74 14.54
N THR A 288 10.47 -13.02 14.33
CA THR A 288 11.82 -13.51 14.03
C THR A 288 11.83 -14.37 12.77
N ASN A 289 12.84 -14.22 11.91
CA ASN A 289 13.03 -15.08 10.74
C ASN A 289 13.80 -16.38 11.07
N SER A 290 13.75 -16.81 12.34
CA SER A 290 14.36 -18.05 12.82
C SER A 290 13.94 -19.28 11.99
N THR A 291 14.87 -20.21 11.79
CA THR A 291 14.56 -21.51 11.17
C THR A 291 13.86 -22.47 12.14
N ASP A 292 13.81 -22.16 13.44
CA ASP A 292 13.03 -22.91 14.43
C ASP A 292 11.58 -22.45 14.37
N GLY A 293 10.69 -23.35 13.94
CA GLY A 293 9.25 -23.06 13.80
C GLY A 293 8.56 -22.66 15.11
N ASN A 294 8.97 -23.23 16.24
CA ASN A 294 8.40 -22.83 17.54
C ASN A 294 8.91 -21.45 17.94
N ALA A 295 10.19 -21.16 17.73
CA ALA A 295 10.72 -19.82 18.01
C ALA A 295 10.05 -18.76 17.12
N SER A 296 9.86 -19.06 15.84
CA SER A 296 9.18 -18.19 14.87
C SER A 296 7.73 -17.92 15.26
N ALA A 297 6.97 -18.96 15.64
CA ALA A 297 5.56 -18.82 15.99
C ALA A 297 5.33 -18.11 17.33
N ASN A 298 6.27 -18.20 18.29
CA ASN A 298 6.13 -17.57 19.60
C ASN A 298 6.60 -16.12 19.65
N ASP A 299 7.31 -15.62 18.62
CA ASP A 299 7.75 -14.23 18.57
C ASP A 299 6.68 -13.33 17.92
N VAL A 300 5.69 -12.95 18.74
CA VAL A 300 4.52 -12.17 18.34
C VAL A 300 4.71 -10.71 18.76
N ALA A 301 5.66 -10.01 18.14
CA ALA A 301 5.93 -8.62 18.47
C ALA A 301 6.53 -7.83 17.30
N TRP A 302 6.04 -6.59 17.16
CA TRP A 302 6.65 -5.57 16.33
C TRP A 302 7.83 -4.93 17.05
N ARG A 303 8.90 -4.64 16.31
CA ARG A 303 10.09 -3.97 16.81
C ARG A 303 10.67 -3.08 15.72
N MET A 304 11.51 -2.14 16.13
CA MET A 304 12.41 -1.44 15.21
C MET A 304 13.21 -2.47 14.40
N ALA A 305 13.30 -2.24 13.10
CA ALA A 305 13.99 -3.13 12.18
C ALA A 305 15.51 -3.18 12.44
N GLU A 306 16.12 -4.35 12.26
CA GLU A 306 17.54 -4.60 12.47
C GLU A 306 18.20 -4.91 11.12
N GLY A 307 19.17 -4.09 10.72
CA GLY A 307 19.79 -4.15 9.40
C GLY A 307 21.09 -4.96 9.33
N ASN A 308 21.76 -5.24 10.44
CA ASN A 308 23.04 -5.95 10.41
C ASN A 308 22.91 -7.46 10.59
N ALA A 309 21.73 -7.95 10.94
CA ALA A 309 21.40 -9.35 11.11
C ALA A 309 20.68 -9.84 9.85
N GLY A 310 21.12 -10.99 9.34
CA GLY A 310 20.36 -11.76 8.36
C GLY A 310 19.42 -12.79 9.01
N GLY A 311 19.38 -12.83 10.35
CA GLY A 311 18.71 -13.85 11.14
C GLY A 311 18.37 -13.33 12.55
N GLY A 312 17.19 -13.63 13.07
CA GLY A 312 16.75 -13.23 14.41
C GLY A 312 15.56 -12.27 14.41
N GLN A 313 15.34 -11.63 15.55
CA GLN A 313 14.20 -10.76 15.78
C GLN A 313 14.34 -9.50 14.94
N ALA A 314 13.28 -9.15 14.20
CA ALA A 314 13.19 -7.95 13.38
C ALA A 314 14.32 -7.76 12.35
N ALA A 315 15.05 -8.82 12.00
CA ALA A 315 16.09 -8.80 11.00
C ALA A 315 15.51 -8.50 9.60
N VAL A 316 16.02 -7.45 8.96
CA VAL A 316 15.64 -7.04 7.60
C VAL A 316 16.82 -6.94 6.63
N GLY A 317 18.06 -7.01 7.13
CA GLY A 317 19.28 -6.96 6.31
C GLY A 317 19.68 -5.54 5.90
N GLN A 318 20.93 -5.39 5.46
CA GLN A 318 21.58 -4.07 5.37
C GLN A 318 20.93 -3.15 4.32
N TRP A 319 20.66 -3.67 3.13
CA TRP A 319 20.00 -2.88 2.07
C TRP A 319 18.50 -2.68 2.36
N GLY A 320 17.85 -3.64 3.03
CA GLY A 320 16.44 -3.56 3.40
C GLY A 320 16.18 -2.46 4.43
N LEU A 321 17.02 -2.36 5.47
CA LEU A 321 16.92 -1.29 6.46
C LEU A 321 17.14 0.09 5.82
N HIS A 322 18.22 0.23 5.03
CA HIS A 322 18.53 1.49 4.36
C HIS A 322 17.39 1.94 3.43
N MET A 323 16.89 1.03 2.60
CA MET A 323 15.74 1.28 1.71
C MET A 323 14.51 1.76 2.50
N GLY A 324 14.16 1.06 3.57
CA GLY A 324 13.02 1.43 4.41
C GLY A 324 13.19 2.80 5.07
N ALA A 325 14.38 3.12 5.56
CA ALA A 325 14.65 4.39 6.21
C ALA A 325 14.56 5.57 5.25
N GLU A 326 15.14 5.45 4.06
CA GLU A 326 15.10 6.49 3.03
C GLU A 326 13.69 6.68 2.46
N LEU A 327 12.97 5.60 2.12
CA LEU A 327 11.56 5.70 1.71
C LEU A 327 10.72 6.40 2.78
N SER A 328 10.91 6.03 4.05
CA SER A 328 10.20 6.65 5.16
C SER A 328 10.49 8.14 5.27
N ALA A 329 11.76 8.53 5.15
CA ALA A 329 12.19 9.91 5.24
C ALA A 329 11.71 10.77 4.07
N ILE A 330 11.74 10.24 2.84
CA ILE A 330 11.35 10.95 1.62
C ILE A 330 9.84 11.17 1.57
N HIS A 331 9.06 10.13 1.89
CA HIS A 331 7.60 10.14 1.73
C HIS A 331 6.85 10.50 3.00
N GLY A 332 7.54 10.61 4.14
CA GLY A 332 6.92 10.96 5.42
C GLY A 332 6.01 9.89 5.99
N VAL A 333 6.16 8.63 5.53
CA VAL A 333 5.33 7.49 5.96
C VAL A 333 6.18 6.43 6.67
N PRO A 334 5.71 5.85 7.77
CA PRO A 334 6.30 4.65 8.38
C PRO A 334 6.37 3.47 7.41
N ILE A 335 7.37 2.61 7.60
CA ILE A 335 7.62 1.44 6.74
C ILE A 335 7.70 0.17 7.60
N GLY A 336 6.94 -0.86 7.21
CA GLY A 336 7.08 -2.21 7.76
C GLY A 336 7.75 -3.15 6.75
N ILE A 337 8.77 -3.88 7.19
CA ILE A 337 9.50 -4.84 6.33
C ILE A 337 9.55 -6.20 7.01
N LEU A 338 9.13 -7.24 6.31
CA LEU A 338 9.39 -8.62 6.74
C LEU A 338 10.42 -9.23 5.81
N ASN A 339 11.45 -9.84 6.38
CA ASN A 339 12.46 -10.58 5.63
C ASN A 339 12.35 -12.08 5.94
N GLY A 340 12.08 -12.88 4.90
CA GLY A 340 12.01 -14.34 4.95
C GLY A 340 13.25 -15.03 4.38
N ALA A 341 14.27 -14.27 3.99
CA ALA A 341 15.44 -14.80 3.30
C ALA A 341 16.31 -15.71 4.17
N LEU A 342 16.99 -16.67 3.53
CA LEU A 342 17.96 -17.53 4.19
C LEU A 342 19.15 -17.88 3.28
N GLY A 343 20.36 -17.65 3.79
CA GLY A 343 21.60 -17.86 3.05
C GLY A 343 21.83 -19.28 2.55
N GLY A 344 22.38 -19.39 1.34
CA GLY A 344 22.84 -20.65 0.75
C GLY A 344 21.75 -21.60 0.25
N GLN A 345 20.48 -21.17 0.25
CA GLN A 345 19.37 -22.03 -0.12
C GLN A 345 19.00 -21.91 -1.61
N PRO A 346 18.72 -23.03 -2.30
CA PRO A 346 18.19 -23.03 -3.66
C PRO A 346 16.70 -22.63 -3.67
N ILE A 347 16.15 -22.34 -4.84
CA ILE A 347 14.76 -21.87 -4.97
C ILE A 347 13.74 -22.84 -4.38
N GLY A 348 14.02 -24.15 -4.44
CA GLY A 348 13.18 -25.22 -3.90
C GLY A 348 12.96 -25.13 -2.39
N TYR A 349 13.86 -24.48 -1.64
CA TYR A 349 13.72 -24.28 -0.19
C TYR A 349 12.60 -23.30 0.17
N PHE A 350 12.31 -22.36 -0.73
CA PHE A 350 11.37 -21.27 -0.50
C PHE A 350 9.95 -21.61 -0.94
N GLN A 351 9.75 -22.74 -1.64
CA GLN A 351 8.46 -23.16 -2.17
C GLN A 351 7.45 -23.41 -1.05
N ARG A 352 6.19 -23.12 -1.35
CA ARG A 352 5.06 -23.44 -0.48
C ARG A 352 4.90 -24.95 -0.33
N ASN A 353 4.40 -25.38 0.82
CA ASN A 353 3.85 -26.72 0.99
C ASN A 353 2.35 -26.67 0.72
N ASP A 354 1.90 -27.01 -0.49
CA ASP A 354 0.48 -26.90 -0.87
C ASP A 354 -0.49 -27.72 0.00
N ALA A 355 0.01 -28.79 0.65
CA ALA A 355 -0.82 -29.57 1.55
C ALA A 355 -1.07 -28.86 2.89
N VAL A 356 -0.10 -28.06 3.34
CA VAL A 356 -0.13 -27.29 4.59
C VAL A 356 0.67 -25.99 4.37
N PRO A 357 0.05 -24.94 3.78
CA PRO A 357 0.78 -23.73 3.39
C PRO A 357 1.54 -23.03 4.52
N ASP A 358 0.99 -23.09 5.74
CA ASP A 358 1.54 -22.51 6.96
C ASP A 358 2.40 -23.52 7.77
N ASP A 359 2.92 -24.56 7.13
CA ASP A 359 3.76 -25.57 7.78
C ASP A 359 5.00 -24.93 8.43
N PRO A 360 5.11 -24.94 9.78
CA PRO A 360 6.21 -24.29 10.50
C PRO A 360 7.56 -24.97 10.26
N ALA A 361 7.60 -26.16 9.66
CA ALA A 361 8.84 -26.80 9.22
C ALA A 361 9.43 -26.15 7.95
N THR A 362 8.61 -25.49 7.14
CA THR A 362 9.02 -24.86 5.87
C THR A 362 9.34 -23.37 6.06
N ASN A 363 10.21 -22.82 5.20
CA ASN A 363 10.50 -21.39 5.23
C ASN A 363 9.27 -20.56 4.86
N TYR A 364 8.58 -20.95 3.79
CA TYR A 364 7.35 -20.31 3.35
C TYR A 364 6.29 -20.30 4.46
N GLY A 365 6.02 -21.45 5.09
CA GLY A 365 5.00 -21.54 6.12
C GLY A 365 5.30 -20.70 7.36
N ARG A 366 6.56 -20.65 7.82
CA ARG A 366 6.95 -19.75 8.91
C ARG A 366 6.74 -18.28 8.56
N LEU A 367 7.07 -17.87 7.33
CA LEU A 367 6.85 -16.51 6.87
C LEU A 367 5.36 -16.19 6.77
N LEU A 368 4.56 -17.10 6.20
CA LEU A 368 3.11 -16.95 6.08
C LEU A 368 2.45 -16.81 7.46
N THR A 369 2.86 -17.64 8.44
CA THR A 369 2.40 -17.50 9.82
C THR A 369 2.75 -16.13 10.40
N ARG A 370 3.96 -15.61 10.18
CA ARG A 370 4.35 -14.27 10.64
C ARG A 370 3.48 -13.17 10.02
N MET A 371 3.27 -13.23 8.70
CA MET A 371 2.43 -12.26 7.96
C MET A 371 0.99 -12.25 8.49
N ARG A 372 0.37 -13.42 8.64
CA ARG A 372 -0.99 -13.59 9.19
C ARG A 372 -1.10 -13.14 10.64
N THR A 373 -0.12 -13.47 11.47
CA THR A 373 -0.12 -13.10 12.89
C THR A 373 0.04 -11.58 13.07
N ALA A 374 0.78 -10.93 12.17
CA ALA A 374 0.86 -9.47 12.11
C ALA A 374 -0.38 -8.80 11.50
N GLY A 375 -1.25 -9.55 10.80
CA GLY A 375 -2.44 -9.04 10.13
C GLY A 375 -2.14 -8.23 8.86
N ILE A 376 -1.07 -8.58 8.14
CA ILE A 376 -0.55 -7.80 7.00
C ILE A 376 -0.44 -8.60 5.70
N ASP A 377 -0.87 -9.86 5.69
CA ASP A 377 -0.80 -10.74 4.52
C ASP A 377 -1.60 -10.21 3.32
N HIS A 378 -2.58 -9.33 3.52
CA HIS A 378 -3.40 -8.75 2.45
C HIS A 378 -3.06 -7.28 2.13
N SER A 379 -1.90 -6.78 2.56
CA SER A 379 -1.63 -5.34 2.52
C SER A 379 -0.20 -4.97 2.11
N LEU A 380 0.52 -5.90 1.50
CA LEU A 380 1.83 -5.62 0.94
C LEU A 380 1.71 -4.60 -0.20
N ARG A 381 2.60 -3.60 -0.23
CA ARG A 381 2.83 -2.77 -1.41
C ARG A 381 3.60 -3.55 -2.47
N ALA A 382 4.65 -4.27 -2.05
CA ALA A 382 5.48 -5.05 -2.96
C ALA A 382 6.25 -6.21 -2.30
N ILE A 383 6.69 -7.15 -3.14
CA ILE A 383 7.59 -8.24 -2.80
C ILE A 383 8.93 -8.04 -3.52
N LEU A 384 10.05 -8.12 -2.78
CA LEU A 384 11.40 -8.01 -3.29
C LEU A 384 12.11 -9.36 -3.20
N TRP A 385 12.47 -9.90 -4.36
CA TRP A 385 13.09 -11.20 -4.53
C TRP A 385 14.57 -11.05 -4.91
N TYR A 386 15.45 -11.67 -4.13
CA TYR A 386 16.88 -11.76 -4.47
C TYR A 386 17.44 -13.15 -4.18
N GLN A 387 17.40 -14.01 -5.20
CA GLN A 387 17.85 -15.40 -5.11
C GLN A 387 18.33 -15.93 -6.46
N GLY A 388 19.19 -16.96 -6.41
CA GLY A 388 19.50 -17.82 -7.55
C GLY A 388 20.95 -18.29 -7.59
N GLU A 389 21.85 -17.72 -6.77
CA GLU A 389 23.26 -18.13 -6.76
C GLU A 389 23.40 -19.60 -6.33
N SER A 390 22.51 -20.10 -5.47
CA SER A 390 22.49 -21.51 -5.08
C SER A 390 21.88 -22.47 -6.12
N ASP A 391 21.19 -21.95 -7.13
CA ASP A 391 20.66 -22.76 -8.25
C ASP A 391 21.70 -22.92 -9.36
N GLY A 392 22.71 -22.05 -9.41
CA GLY A 392 23.80 -22.09 -10.38
C GLY A 392 23.27 -22.10 -11.82
N GLY A 393 23.72 -23.08 -12.62
CA GLY A 393 23.27 -23.30 -14.00
C GLY A 393 21.86 -23.90 -14.13
N GLY A 394 21.12 -24.11 -13.04
CA GLY A 394 19.77 -24.66 -13.01
C GLY A 394 18.66 -23.68 -13.42
N PHE A 395 18.91 -22.82 -14.41
CA PHE A 395 18.07 -21.65 -14.72
C PHE A 395 16.60 -21.97 -15.04
N GLN A 396 16.31 -23.11 -15.68
CA GLN A 396 14.92 -23.51 -15.97
C GLN A 396 14.16 -23.83 -14.68
N ALA A 397 14.78 -24.56 -13.75
CA ALA A 397 14.16 -24.86 -12.46
C ALA A 397 14.01 -23.60 -11.60
N HIS A 398 14.96 -22.66 -11.70
CA HIS A 398 14.84 -21.34 -11.07
C HIS A 398 13.67 -20.55 -11.64
N HIS A 399 13.55 -20.46 -12.96
CA HIS A 399 12.43 -19.78 -13.62
C HIS A 399 11.08 -20.39 -13.24
N ASP A 400 10.92 -21.71 -13.38
CA ASP A 400 9.67 -22.40 -13.12
C ASP A 400 9.29 -22.33 -11.62
N GLY A 401 10.28 -22.43 -10.73
CA GLY A 401 10.07 -22.27 -9.29
C GLY A 401 9.72 -20.84 -8.87
N PHE A 402 10.21 -19.82 -9.59
CA PHE A 402 9.82 -18.43 -9.35
C PHE A 402 8.37 -18.19 -9.77
N LEU A 403 7.95 -18.73 -10.92
CA LEU A 403 6.55 -18.63 -11.36
C LEU A 403 5.59 -19.34 -10.41
N ALA A 404 6.00 -20.48 -9.83
CA ALA A 404 5.24 -21.16 -8.79
C ALA A 404 5.10 -20.27 -7.53
N LEU A 405 6.20 -19.69 -7.05
CA LEU A 405 6.17 -18.75 -5.92
C LEU A 405 5.30 -17.52 -6.19
N LEU A 406 5.33 -16.97 -7.40
CA LEU A 406 4.50 -15.84 -7.76
C LEU A 406 3.01 -16.20 -7.69
N ALA A 407 2.64 -17.40 -8.13
CA ALA A 407 1.27 -17.90 -8.00
C ALA A 407 0.87 -18.07 -6.54
N ASP A 408 1.76 -18.67 -5.73
CA ASP A 408 1.54 -18.87 -4.29
C ASP A 408 1.40 -17.54 -3.53
N TRP A 409 2.27 -16.56 -3.81
CA TRP A 409 2.17 -15.22 -3.23
C TRP A 409 0.89 -14.52 -3.67
N THR A 410 0.44 -14.70 -4.91
CA THR A 410 -0.83 -14.11 -5.36
C THR A 410 -2.02 -14.69 -4.60
N GLU A 411 -1.95 -15.96 -4.22
CA GLU A 411 -2.99 -16.64 -3.42
C GLU A 411 -2.93 -16.25 -1.94
N ASP A 412 -1.76 -16.36 -1.32
CA ASP A 412 -1.60 -16.20 0.13
C ASP A 412 -1.34 -14.75 0.56
N TYR A 413 -0.84 -13.89 -0.35
CA TYR A 413 -0.61 -12.46 -0.14
C TYR A 413 -1.33 -11.59 -1.18
N PRO A 414 -2.66 -11.67 -1.30
CA PRO A 414 -3.35 -10.98 -2.39
C PRO A 414 -3.22 -9.46 -2.25
N GLY A 415 -3.12 -8.78 -3.40
CA GLY A 415 -3.20 -7.31 -3.46
C GLY A 415 -1.87 -6.56 -3.52
N PHE A 416 -0.71 -7.23 -3.53
CA PHE A 416 0.56 -6.53 -3.82
C PHE A 416 0.55 -5.91 -5.23
N GLU A 417 1.10 -4.70 -5.36
CA GLU A 417 1.08 -3.95 -6.61
C GLU A 417 2.17 -4.42 -7.59
N ARG A 418 3.33 -4.82 -7.04
CA ARG A 418 4.51 -5.11 -7.85
C ARG A 418 5.44 -6.13 -7.20
N VAL A 419 6.19 -6.84 -8.03
CA VAL A 419 7.31 -7.71 -7.59
C VAL A 419 8.61 -7.18 -8.19
N TYR A 420 9.63 -7.08 -7.36
CA TYR A 420 10.96 -6.65 -7.77
C TYR A 420 11.94 -7.82 -7.73
N VAL A 421 12.60 -8.10 -8.85
CA VAL A 421 13.60 -9.16 -8.97
C VAL A 421 14.99 -8.54 -9.04
N THR A 422 15.86 -8.88 -8.11
CA THR A 422 17.26 -8.46 -8.16
C THR A 422 18.05 -9.44 -9.05
N GLN A 423 18.57 -8.98 -10.18
CA GLN A 423 19.37 -9.82 -11.06
C GLN A 423 20.71 -10.16 -10.39
N LEU A 424 21.08 -11.43 -10.42
CA LEU A 424 22.32 -11.92 -9.83
C LEU A 424 23.58 -11.25 -10.41
N ARG A 425 24.63 -11.23 -9.60
CA ARG A 425 25.97 -10.81 -10.01
C ARG A 425 26.84 -12.03 -10.30
N ALA A 426 27.68 -11.94 -11.33
CA ALA A 426 28.70 -12.96 -11.59
C ALA A 426 29.64 -13.10 -10.39
N GLY A 427 29.92 -14.34 -9.96
CA GLY A 427 30.70 -14.61 -8.76
C GLY A 427 30.41 -15.99 -8.19
N CYS A 428 29.93 -16.05 -6.95
CA CYS A 428 29.49 -17.30 -6.33
C CYS A 428 28.25 -17.86 -7.03
N GLY A 429 28.15 -19.19 -7.09
CA GLY A 429 27.12 -19.89 -7.86
C GLY A 429 27.61 -20.44 -9.20
N GLY A 430 28.77 -19.98 -9.69
CA GLY A 430 29.40 -20.53 -10.89
C GLY A 430 28.83 -19.92 -12.17
N ASP A 431 28.37 -20.76 -13.09
CA ASP A 431 27.77 -20.30 -14.34
C ASP A 431 26.33 -19.85 -14.11
N LEU A 432 26.10 -18.54 -14.09
CA LEU A 432 24.82 -17.91 -13.77
C LEU A 432 24.14 -17.27 -14.98
N ILE A 433 24.75 -17.29 -16.17
CA ILE A 433 24.26 -16.46 -17.29
C ILE A 433 22.84 -16.85 -17.72
N GLY A 434 22.52 -18.14 -17.68
CA GLY A 434 21.15 -18.62 -17.93
C GLY A 434 20.15 -18.11 -16.89
N THR A 435 20.54 -18.08 -15.62
CA THR A 435 19.68 -17.60 -14.51
C THR A 435 19.49 -16.08 -14.60
N GLN A 436 20.55 -15.34 -14.91
CA GLN A 436 20.49 -13.89 -15.17
C GLN A 436 19.59 -13.59 -16.37
N GLU A 437 19.69 -14.38 -17.44
CA GLU A 437 18.87 -14.24 -18.64
C GLU A 437 17.37 -14.41 -18.34
N VAL A 438 16.98 -15.49 -17.65
CA VAL A 438 15.56 -15.67 -17.29
C VAL A 438 15.08 -14.57 -16.34
N GLN A 439 15.91 -14.14 -15.38
CA GLN A 439 15.55 -13.05 -14.45
C GLN A 439 15.26 -11.73 -15.16
N ARG A 440 16.06 -11.33 -16.17
CA ARG A 440 15.77 -10.09 -16.90
C ARG A 440 14.52 -10.20 -17.78
N GLN A 441 14.22 -11.38 -18.30
CA GLN A 441 13.07 -11.63 -19.18
C GLN A 441 11.75 -11.63 -18.41
N LEU A 442 11.76 -11.89 -17.09
CA LEU A 442 10.55 -11.81 -16.26
C LEU A 442 9.84 -10.44 -16.38
N ALA A 443 10.58 -9.35 -16.53
CA ALA A 443 9.99 -8.01 -16.72
C ALA A 443 9.38 -7.80 -18.12
N ASP A 444 9.76 -8.61 -19.10
CA ASP A 444 9.15 -8.60 -20.44
C ASP A 444 7.85 -9.42 -20.45
N ASP A 445 7.86 -10.55 -19.75
CA ASP A 445 6.76 -11.51 -19.75
C ASP A 445 5.63 -11.14 -18.78
N ILE A 446 5.96 -10.41 -17.70
CA ILE A 446 5.03 -10.13 -16.59
C ILE A 446 5.07 -8.62 -16.24
N PRO A 447 4.03 -7.83 -16.61
CA PRO A 447 4.03 -6.37 -16.46
C PRO A 447 4.15 -5.84 -15.02
N THR A 448 3.75 -6.66 -14.04
CA THR A 448 3.85 -6.34 -12.60
C THR A 448 5.22 -6.69 -12.02
N ILE A 449 6.17 -7.18 -12.83
CA ILE A 449 7.55 -7.41 -12.42
C ILE A 449 8.43 -6.26 -12.88
N SER A 450 9.35 -5.86 -12.01
CA SER A 450 10.48 -5.01 -12.38
C SER A 450 11.78 -5.65 -11.93
N VAL A 451 12.83 -5.44 -12.70
CA VAL A 451 14.15 -6.02 -12.43
C VAL A 451 15.08 -4.92 -11.97
N MET A 452 15.90 -5.20 -10.96
CA MET A 452 16.97 -4.34 -10.51
C MET A 452 18.31 -4.97 -10.81
N SER A 453 19.23 -4.19 -11.36
CA SER A 453 20.58 -4.63 -11.65
C SER A 453 21.48 -4.53 -10.43
N THR A 454 22.35 -5.53 -10.28
CA THR A 454 23.47 -5.47 -9.34
C THR A 454 24.77 -5.03 -10.01
N THR A 455 24.82 -4.90 -11.34
CA THR A 455 25.95 -4.34 -12.09
C THR A 455 26.18 -2.88 -11.68
N GLY A 456 27.44 -2.46 -11.57
CA GLY A 456 27.80 -1.12 -11.10
C GLY A 456 27.96 -0.99 -9.57
N LEU A 457 27.63 -2.04 -8.81
CA LEU A 457 27.99 -2.12 -7.39
C LEU A 457 29.41 -2.66 -7.27
N ASP A 458 30.34 -1.82 -6.82
CA ASP A 458 31.78 -2.11 -6.85
C ASP A 458 32.28 -2.92 -5.64
N ALA A 459 31.59 -2.82 -4.49
CA ALA A 459 32.05 -3.44 -3.25
C ALA A 459 31.63 -4.92 -3.11
N HIS A 460 31.74 -5.68 -4.19
CA HIS A 460 31.46 -7.11 -4.25
C HIS A 460 32.73 -7.93 -4.02
N ASP A 461 32.71 -8.85 -3.06
CA ASP A 461 33.87 -9.69 -2.71
C ASP A 461 34.00 -10.97 -3.56
N GLY A 462 33.14 -11.11 -4.57
CA GLY A 462 32.95 -12.31 -5.35
C GLY A 462 31.72 -13.13 -4.94
N CYS A 463 31.05 -12.80 -3.84
CA CYS A 463 29.75 -13.38 -3.50
C CYS A 463 28.79 -12.39 -2.85
N HIS A 464 29.26 -11.65 -1.86
CA HIS A 464 28.48 -10.72 -1.07
C HIS A 464 28.99 -9.29 -1.24
N TYR A 465 28.24 -8.34 -0.70
CA TYR A 465 28.56 -6.92 -0.79
C TYR A 465 28.97 -6.37 0.58
N ALA A 466 29.95 -5.47 0.60
CA ALA A 466 30.07 -4.55 1.73
C ALA A 466 28.86 -3.59 1.75
N TYR A 467 28.61 -2.96 2.89
CA TYR A 467 27.56 -1.95 3.00
C TYR A 467 27.84 -0.75 2.07
N GLU A 468 28.97 -0.06 2.29
CA GLU A 468 29.40 1.05 1.44
C GLU A 468 29.85 0.55 0.06
N GLY A 469 29.37 1.20 -1.01
CA GLY A 469 29.65 0.78 -2.39
C GLY A 469 28.93 -0.50 -2.84
N GLY A 470 28.05 -1.04 -1.99
CA GLY A 470 27.34 -2.31 -2.21
C GLY A 470 25.91 -2.24 -1.71
N TYR A 471 25.61 -2.84 -0.56
CA TYR A 471 24.22 -2.94 -0.05
C TYR A 471 23.56 -1.57 0.17
N ARG A 472 24.27 -0.54 0.62
CA ARG A 472 23.72 0.81 0.74
C ARG A 472 23.21 1.34 -0.61
N GLN A 473 24.07 1.26 -1.63
CA GLN A 473 23.72 1.69 -3.01
C GLN A 473 22.62 0.82 -3.64
N LEU A 474 22.54 -0.47 -3.29
CA LEU A 474 21.41 -1.30 -3.70
C LEU A 474 20.11 -0.78 -3.07
N GLY A 475 20.15 -0.38 -1.79
CA GLY A 475 19.03 0.30 -1.13
C GLY A 475 18.65 1.60 -1.83
N ASP A 476 19.61 2.48 -2.14
CA ASP A 476 19.39 3.73 -2.89
C ASP A 476 18.68 3.48 -4.24
N ARG A 477 19.13 2.45 -4.98
CA ARG A 477 18.51 2.05 -6.26
C ARG A 477 17.06 1.62 -6.07
N TYR A 478 16.78 0.87 -5.01
CA TYR A 478 15.42 0.48 -4.69
C TYR A 478 14.54 1.64 -4.27
N VAL A 479 15.05 2.58 -3.46
CA VAL A 479 14.34 3.81 -3.10
C VAL A 479 13.88 4.54 -4.36
N ALA A 480 14.78 4.74 -5.33
CA ALA A 480 14.45 5.43 -6.58
C ALA A 480 13.45 4.66 -7.45
N LEU A 481 13.58 3.33 -7.54
CA LEU A 481 12.69 2.50 -8.33
C LEU A 481 11.28 2.41 -7.71
N LEU A 482 11.20 2.15 -6.40
CA LEU A 482 9.93 2.09 -5.66
C LEU A 482 9.26 3.47 -5.61
N GLY A 483 10.03 4.54 -5.42
CA GLY A 483 9.52 5.91 -5.47
C GLY A 483 8.75 6.19 -6.76
N ARG A 484 9.36 5.85 -7.92
CA ARG A 484 8.71 5.97 -9.22
C ARG A 484 7.47 5.08 -9.34
N ASP A 485 7.61 3.80 -9.00
CA ASP A 485 6.61 2.78 -9.30
C ASP A 485 5.40 2.81 -8.34
N LEU A 486 5.60 3.22 -7.09
CA LEU A 486 4.62 3.09 -6.00
C LEU A 486 4.22 4.42 -5.34
N TYR A 487 5.06 5.45 -5.45
CA TYR A 487 4.80 6.77 -4.84
C TYR A 487 4.52 7.87 -5.86
N GLY A 488 4.63 7.55 -7.16
CA GLY A 488 4.39 8.50 -8.24
C GLY A 488 5.52 9.52 -8.39
N ASP A 489 6.71 9.22 -7.87
CA ASP A 489 7.86 10.07 -8.10
C ASP A 489 8.16 10.17 -9.59
N MET A 490 8.53 11.36 -10.04
CA MET A 490 8.96 11.62 -11.40
C MET A 490 10.48 11.86 -11.38
N PRO A 491 11.30 10.80 -11.29
CA PRO A 491 12.74 10.97 -11.22
C PRO A 491 13.22 11.68 -12.50
N ALA A 492 14.16 12.61 -12.33
CA ALA A 492 14.73 13.36 -13.44
C ALA A 492 15.62 12.51 -14.37
N THR A 493 15.96 11.29 -13.94
CA THR A 493 16.89 10.39 -14.58
C THR A 493 16.36 8.97 -14.66
N ASP A 494 16.88 8.14 -15.57
CA ASP A 494 16.51 6.74 -15.66
C ASP A 494 16.96 5.93 -14.42
N VAL A 495 15.98 5.43 -13.66
CA VAL A 495 16.19 4.61 -12.46
C VAL A 495 16.09 3.11 -12.75
N ALA A 496 15.55 2.73 -13.92
CA ALA A 496 15.51 1.33 -14.33
C ALA A 496 16.87 0.89 -14.87
N PRO A 497 17.26 -0.39 -14.71
CA PRO A 497 18.48 -0.86 -15.30
C PRO A 497 18.38 -0.91 -16.83
N PRO A 498 19.45 -0.59 -17.57
CA PRO A 498 19.51 -0.85 -19.01
C PRO A 498 19.26 -2.34 -19.27
N ASN A 499 18.22 -2.64 -20.04
CA ASN A 499 17.81 -3.99 -20.43
C ASN A 499 17.81 -4.07 -21.97
N PRO A 500 18.56 -4.99 -22.60
CA PRO A 500 18.58 -5.09 -24.04
C PRO A 500 17.23 -5.56 -24.61
N GLU A 501 16.84 -4.92 -25.71
CA GLU A 501 15.69 -5.30 -26.52
C GLU A 501 16.11 -6.13 -27.72
N SER A 502 17.14 -5.67 -28.45
CA SER A 502 17.58 -6.28 -29.69
C SER A 502 19.07 -6.08 -29.93
N ALA A 503 19.64 -6.90 -30.81
CA ALA A 503 20.98 -6.71 -31.34
C ALA A 503 21.02 -7.01 -32.84
N GLN A 504 21.92 -6.35 -33.56
CA GLN A 504 22.10 -6.54 -35.00
C GLN A 504 23.57 -6.36 -35.41
N LEU A 505 23.96 -7.00 -36.51
CA LEU A 505 25.28 -6.77 -37.10
C LEU A 505 25.32 -5.40 -37.79
N GLY A 506 26.35 -4.63 -37.48
CA GLY A 506 26.66 -3.35 -38.09
C GLY A 506 27.90 -3.42 -38.98
N ASN A 507 28.14 -2.35 -39.75
CA ASN A 507 29.39 -2.09 -40.47
C ASN A 507 29.97 -3.31 -41.22
N GLY A 508 29.13 -3.95 -42.05
CA GLY A 508 29.53 -5.11 -42.84
C GLY A 508 29.94 -6.33 -42.01
N GLY A 509 29.36 -6.51 -40.82
CA GLY A 509 29.62 -7.62 -39.91
C GLY A 509 30.76 -7.38 -38.92
N THR A 510 31.39 -6.20 -38.91
CA THR A 510 32.50 -5.86 -38.01
C THR A 510 32.07 -5.14 -36.74
N GLU A 511 30.76 -4.89 -36.58
CA GLU A 511 30.17 -4.31 -35.38
C GLU A 511 28.94 -5.11 -34.94
N VAL A 512 28.63 -5.05 -33.65
CA VAL A 512 27.31 -5.43 -33.11
C VAL A 512 26.72 -4.22 -32.41
N VAL A 513 25.53 -3.81 -32.82
CA VAL A 513 24.76 -2.73 -32.17
C VAL A 513 23.68 -3.39 -31.33
N ILE A 514 23.65 -3.05 -30.04
CA ILE A 514 22.69 -3.54 -29.05
C ILE A 514 21.83 -2.34 -28.64
N THR A 515 20.52 -2.44 -28.81
CA THR A 515 19.57 -1.38 -28.47
C THR A 515 18.85 -1.75 -27.17
N MET A 516 18.88 -0.86 -26.18
CA MET A 516 18.16 -1.03 -24.91
C MET A 516 16.68 -0.62 -25.05
N ARG A 517 15.82 -1.27 -24.25
CA ARG A 517 14.35 -1.06 -24.26
C ARG A 517 13.94 0.38 -23.99
N ASN A 518 14.60 1.04 -23.05
CA ASN A 518 14.29 2.43 -22.73
C ASN A 518 15.01 3.35 -23.73
N ALA A 519 14.28 3.84 -24.72
CA ALA A 519 14.77 4.73 -25.77
C ALA A 519 15.34 6.06 -25.24
N GLU A 520 14.90 6.51 -24.06
CA GLU A 520 15.36 7.74 -23.42
C GLU A 520 16.62 7.53 -22.57
N SER A 521 17.12 6.28 -22.46
CA SER A 521 18.34 6.00 -21.69
C SER A 521 19.53 6.76 -22.25
N SER A 522 20.38 7.28 -21.37
CA SER A 522 21.70 7.79 -21.71
C SER A 522 22.76 6.90 -21.06
N LEU A 523 23.50 6.17 -21.89
CA LEU A 523 24.46 5.17 -21.44
C LEU A 523 25.91 5.68 -21.51
N SER A 524 26.68 5.33 -20.48
CA SER A 524 28.13 5.45 -20.44
C SER A 524 28.78 4.08 -20.69
N PHE A 525 29.93 4.07 -21.36
CA PHE A 525 30.71 2.85 -21.62
C PHE A 525 32.13 3.04 -21.07
N ALA A 526 32.46 2.35 -19.99
CA ALA A 526 33.80 2.43 -19.42
C ALA A 526 34.84 1.70 -20.30
N GLU A 527 36.05 2.24 -20.33
CA GLU A 527 37.18 1.58 -21.00
C GLU A 527 37.38 0.17 -20.44
N GLY A 528 37.46 -0.83 -21.32
CA GLY A 528 37.59 -2.23 -20.94
C GLY A 528 36.28 -2.99 -20.75
N ALA A 529 35.10 -2.35 -20.70
CA ALA A 529 33.82 -3.06 -20.51
C ALA A 529 33.47 -4.05 -21.65
N HIS A 530 34.12 -3.92 -22.81
CA HIS A 530 33.94 -4.81 -23.96
C HIS A 530 34.43 -6.25 -23.71
N VAL A 531 35.32 -6.48 -22.73
CA VAL A 531 35.92 -7.81 -22.48
C VAL A 531 34.93 -8.84 -21.97
N ASP A 532 33.81 -8.38 -21.42
CA ASP A 532 32.75 -9.22 -20.85
C ASP A 532 31.69 -9.62 -21.89
N PHE A 533 31.85 -9.18 -23.14
CA PHE A 533 31.00 -9.57 -24.26
C PHE A 533 31.54 -10.77 -25.03
N ARG A 534 30.63 -11.62 -25.50
CA ARG A 534 30.93 -12.75 -26.39
C ARG A 534 29.99 -12.76 -27.59
N ILE A 535 30.54 -13.07 -28.75
CA ILE A 535 29.76 -13.30 -29.97
C ILE A 535 29.46 -14.79 -30.06
N GLU A 536 28.17 -15.14 -30.19
CA GLU A 536 27.70 -16.51 -30.23
C GLU A 536 27.65 -17.02 -31.67
N GLY A 537 27.89 -18.32 -31.85
CA GLY A 537 27.83 -19.00 -33.16
C GLY A 537 29.09 -18.86 -34.03
N VAL A 538 29.93 -17.85 -33.80
CA VAL A 538 31.21 -17.65 -34.52
C VAL A 538 32.34 -17.26 -33.56
N ALA A 539 33.57 -17.67 -33.89
CA ALA A 539 34.74 -17.34 -33.09
C ALA A 539 35.32 -15.97 -33.49
N VAL A 540 34.70 -14.88 -33.00
CA VAL A 540 35.14 -13.50 -33.22
C VAL A 540 35.31 -12.80 -31.87
N ALA A 541 36.46 -12.14 -31.68
CA ALA A 541 36.74 -11.38 -30.46
C ALA A 541 36.12 -9.98 -30.53
N VAL A 542 35.58 -9.52 -29.40
CA VAL A 542 35.22 -8.12 -29.20
C VAL A 542 36.49 -7.37 -28.78
N THR A 543 36.81 -6.29 -29.49
CA THR A 543 38.07 -5.52 -29.36
C THR A 543 37.88 -4.13 -28.79
N GLY A 544 36.64 -3.67 -28.70
CA GLY A 544 36.27 -2.37 -28.19
C GLY A 544 34.76 -2.21 -28.13
N GLY A 545 34.33 -1.08 -27.60
CA GLY A 545 32.93 -0.71 -27.60
C GLY A 545 32.73 0.76 -27.22
N SER A 546 31.52 1.25 -27.45
CA SER A 546 31.07 2.58 -27.10
C SER A 546 29.58 2.55 -26.80
N ALA A 547 29.08 3.58 -26.12
CA ALA A 547 27.65 3.78 -25.93
C ALA A 547 27.24 5.18 -26.41
N SER A 548 26.05 5.28 -26.98
CA SER A 548 25.45 6.53 -27.45
C SER A 548 23.93 6.43 -27.32
N GLY A 549 23.32 7.34 -26.55
CA GLY A 549 21.91 7.21 -26.20
C GLY A 549 21.65 5.88 -25.51
N ASN A 550 20.64 5.15 -26.00
CA ASN A 550 20.25 3.82 -25.51
C ASN A 550 20.95 2.67 -26.25
N GLU A 551 21.99 2.94 -27.05
CA GLU A 551 22.69 1.92 -27.82
C GLU A 551 24.10 1.65 -27.28
N VAL A 552 24.50 0.38 -27.30
CA VAL A 552 25.87 -0.07 -27.11
C VAL A 552 26.38 -0.63 -28.44
N THR A 553 27.45 -0.07 -28.97
CA THR A 553 28.10 -0.56 -30.20
C THR A 553 29.42 -1.24 -29.85
N LEU A 554 29.56 -2.51 -30.20
CA LEU A 554 30.75 -3.33 -30.01
C LEU A 554 31.57 -3.40 -31.29
N THR A 555 32.89 -3.26 -31.19
CA THR A 555 33.82 -3.38 -32.32
C THR A 555 34.44 -4.78 -32.35
N LEU A 556 34.37 -5.46 -33.48
CA LEU A 556 34.83 -6.84 -33.64
C LEU A 556 36.19 -6.92 -34.34
N ALA A 557 36.96 -7.96 -34.01
CA ALA A 557 38.27 -8.20 -34.63
C ALA A 557 38.18 -8.54 -36.13
N SER A 558 37.05 -9.06 -36.59
CA SER A 558 36.77 -9.46 -37.96
C SER A 558 35.27 -9.53 -38.22
N ASP A 559 34.89 -9.75 -39.47
CA ASP A 559 33.52 -10.02 -39.88
C ASP A 559 32.94 -11.23 -39.10
N ALA A 560 31.79 -11.01 -38.48
CA ALA A 560 31.03 -11.99 -37.71
C ALA A 560 29.75 -12.45 -38.42
N THR A 561 29.70 -12.34 -39.76
CA THR A 561 28.63 -12.95 -40.56
C THR A 561 28.44 -14.42 -40.18
N GLY A 562 27.21 -14.78 -39.79
CA GLY A 562 26.86 -16.10 -39.27
C GLY A 562 26.83 -16.20 -37.75
N ALA A 563 27.17 -15.13 -37.03
CA ALA A 563 26.91 -15.02 -35.60
C ALA A 563 25.40 -15.19 -35.32
N THR A 564 25.08 -15.89 -34.24
CA THR A 564 23.70 -16.20 -33.84
C THR A 564 23.17 -15.25 -32.77
N GLY A 565 24.07 -14.66 -31.98
CA GLY A 565 23.69 -13.86 -30.83
C GLY A 565 24.89 -13.15 -30.20
N VAL A 566 24.61 -12.39 -29.15
CA VAL A 566 25.60 -11.73 -28.29
C VAL A 566 25.27 -11.99 -26.82
N THR A 567 26.29 -12.25 -26.02
CA THR A 567 26.20 -12.47 -24.59
C THR A 567 26.98 -11.38 -23.87
N TYR A 568 26.43 -10.84 -22.78
CA TYR A 568 27.14 -9.99 -21.82
C TYR A 568 27.13 -10.69 -20.45
N LEU A 569 28.31 -11.10 -20.00
CA LEU A 569 28.47 -11.90 -18.77
C LEU A 569 28.37 -11.08 -17.48
N GLY A 570 28.43 -9.75 -17.59
CA GLY A 570 28.76 -8.89 -16.47
C GLY A 570 30.23 -9.03 -16.05
N HIS A 571 30.61 -8.26 -15.03
CA HIS A 571 31.99 -8.23 -14.53
C HIS A 571 32.08 -8.78 -13.10
N ILE A 572 33.19 -9.46 -12.80
CA ILE A 572 33.48 -9.99 -11.45
C ILE A 572 34.26 -8.93 -10.66
N GLY A 573 33.77 -8.57 -9.47
CA GLY A 573 34.37 -7.50 -8.66
C GLY A 573 34.05 -6.11 -9.20
N ALA A 574 34.84 -5.09 -8.84
CA ALA A 574 34.65 -3.71 -9.31
C ALA A 574 34.82 -3.58 -10.82
N GLY A 575 34.30 -2.51 -11.42
CA GLY A 575 34.17 -2.32 -12.87
C GLY A 575 35.44 -2.55 -13.71
N PRO A 576 35.29 -2.56 -15.04
CA PRO A 576 34.57 -1.52 -15.79
C PRO A 576 33.08 -1.79 -16.01
N TRP A 577 32.29 -0.71 -16.13
CA TRP A 577 30.82 -0.78 -16.23
C TRP A 577 30.25 -0.11 -17.48
N ILE A 578 29.05 -0.58 -17.86
CA ILE A 578 28.11 0.16 -18.72
C ILE A 578 26.97 0.60 -17.82
N LEU A 579 26.82 1.90 -17.62
CA LEU A 579 25.88 2.49 -16.66
C LEU A 579 24.95 3.47 -17.36
N ASN A 580 23.70 3.54 -16.90
CA ASN A 580 22.88 4.71 -17.18
C ASN A 580 23.35 5.94 -16.38
N GLU A 581 22.72 7.08 -16.61
CA GLU A 581 23.07 8.36 -15.96
C GLU A 581 22.90 8.34 -14.43
N ASN A 582 22.06 7.46 -13.88
CA ASN A 582 21.87 7.28 -12.44
C ASN A 582 22.81 6.21 -11.83
N GLY A 583 23.79 5.73 -12.62
CA GLY A 583 24.77 4.75 -12.16
C GLY A 583 24.22 3.33 -12.02
N VAL A 584 23.05 3.01 -12.59
CA VAL A 584 22.51 1.64 -12.65
C VAL A 584 23.11 0.92 -13.85
N GLY A 585 23.70 -0.25 -13.60
CA GLY A 585 24.44 -0.99 -14.62
C GLY A 585 23.58 -1.84 -15.53
N LEU A 586 24.05 -2.05 -16.77
CA LEU A 586 23.48 -2.96 -17.76
C LEU A 586 23.25 -4.36 -17.14
N LEU A 587 22.06 -4.90 -17.35
CA LEU A 587 21.74 -6.28 -16.98
C LEU A 587 22.62 -7.25 -17.75
N ALA A 588 23.10 -8.30 -17.10
CA ALA A 588 23.71 -9.43 -17.78
C ALA A 588 22.66 -10.16 -18.63
N PHE A 589 23.06 -10.67 -19.79
CA PHE A 589 22.17 -11.37 -20.71
C PHE A 589 22.92 -12.42 -21.53
N GLY A 590 22.26 -13.55 -21.80
CA GLY A 590 22.82 -14.69 -22.50
C GLY A 590 22.22 -14.86 -23.89
N ASN A 591 23.07 -14.92 -24.92
CA ASN A 591 22.71 -15.24 -26.30
C ASN A 591 21.50 -14.44 -26.83
N LEU A 592 21.53 -13.12 -26.64
CA LEU A 592 20.56 -12.20 -27.25
C LEU A 592 20.65 -12.35 -28.77
N PRO A 593 19.56 -12.76 -29.47
CA PRO A 593 19.63 -13.08 -30.88
C PRO A 593 20.02 -11.88 -31.74
N LEU A 594 20.88 -12.12 -32.73
CA LEU A 594 21.17 -11.11 -33.75
C LEU A 594 20.06 -11.12 -34.80
N SER A 595 19.41 -9.98 -34.96
CA SER A 595 18.46 -9.76 -36.05
C SER A 595 19.20 -9.76 -37.40
N PRO A 596 18.58 -10.31 -38.47
CA PRO A 596 19.21 -10.47 -39.78
C PRO A 596 19.51 -9.16 -40.52
#